data_AF-A0A398DXN6-F1
#
_entry.id   AF-A0A398DXN6-F1
#
_cell.length_a   1.000
_cell.length_b   1.000
_cell.length_c   1.000
_cell.angle_alpha   90.00
_cell.angle_beta   90.00
_cell.angle_gamma   90.00
#
_symmetry.space_group_name_H-M   'P 1'
#
loop_
_entity.id
_entity.type
_entity.pdbx_description
1 polymer ?
#
loop_
_entity_poly.entity_id
_entity_poly.type
_entity_poly.pdbx_seq_one_letter_code
_entity_poly.pdbx_strand_id
1 'polypeptide(L)'
;MHANKREDVEELGAGDLGAIVGSRDVITGTTLCDEEKLVQLETMHFPEPVVSVAVEPKTKADQAKLAASLAKFAIEDPTFRIKTDEET
;
A
#
# COMPACT_ATOMS: atom_id res chain seq x y z
N MET A 1 -11.64 -4.34 -15.12
CA MET A 1 -10.29 -4.78 -15.54
C MET A 1 -10.37 -6.24 -15.94
N HIS A 2 -10.25 -6.55 -17.23
CA HIS A 2 -10.12 -7.92 -17.71
C HIS A 2 -8.65 -8.23 -17.97
N ALA A 3 -8.28 -9.51 -17.98
CA ALA A 3 -6.89 -9.98 -18.07
C ALA A 3 -6.07 -9.38 -19.25
N ASN A 4 -6.73 -8.85 -20.27
CA ASN A 4 -6.12 -8.23 -21.44
C ASN A 4 -6.77 -6.89 -21.87
N LYS A 5 -7.74 -6.36 -21.12
CA LYS A 5 -8.48 -5.16 -21.52
C LYS A 5 -8.83 -4.29 -20.32
N ARG A 6 -8.46 -3.02 -20.40
CA ARG A 6 -8.94 -1.97 -19.51
C ARG A 6 -10.24 -1.41 -20.07
N GLU A 7 -11.23 -1.28 -19.20
CA GLU A 7 -12.51 -0.68 -19.48
C GLU A 7 -12.77 0.30 -18.36
N ASP A 8 -12.98 1.55 -18.72
CA ASP A 8 -13.31 2.61 -17.78
C ASP A 8 -14.83 2.59 -17.60
N VAL A 9 -15.29 2.56 -16.36
CA VAL A 9 -16.70 2.51 -15.98
C VAL A 9 -17.02 3.70 -15.08
N GLU A 10 -18.23 4.24 -15.17
CA GLU A 10 -18.64 5.40 -14.38
C GLU A 10 -19.15 5.01 -12.98
N GLU A 11 -19.66 3.79 -12.81
CA GLU A 11 -20.20 3.27 -11.56
C GLU A 11 -19.83 1.81 -11.32
N LEU A 12 -19.82 1.40 -10.05
CA LEU A 12 -19.62 0.02 -9.59
C LEU A 12 -20.78 -0.36 -8.66
N GLY A 13 -21.42 -1.49 -8.92
CA GLY A 13 -22.48 -2.04 -8.08
C GLY A 13 -21.97 -2.90 -6.93
N ALA A 14 -22.90 -3.35 -6.08
CA ALA A 14 -22.56 -4.27 -4.99
C ALA A 14 -22.07 -5.62 -5.55
N GLY A 15 -20.87 -6.04 -5.11
CA GLY A 15 -20.23 -7.28 -5.56
C GLY A 15 -19.25 -7.11 -6.73
N ASP A 16 -19.20 -5.93 -7.34
CA ASP A 16 -18.24 -5.63 -8.39
C ASP A 16 -16.84 -5.37 -7.82
N LEU A 17 -15.82 -5.69 -8.63
CA LEU A 17 -14.42 -5.40 -8.34
C LEU A 17 -13.88 -4.44 -9.40
N GLY A 18 -13.44 -3.25 -8.95
CA GLY A 18 -12.88 -2.22 -9.80
C GLY A 18 -11.66 -1.54 -9.17
N ALA A 19 -11.02 -0.66 -9.94
CA ALA A 19 -9.88 0.12 -9.48
C ALA A 19 -10.23 1.61 -9.57
N ILE A 20 -10.02 2.34 -8.47
CA ILE A 20 -10.20 3.79 -8.41
C ILE A 20 -8.85 4.44 -8.71
N VAL A 21 -8.81 5.37 -9.66
CA VAL A 21 -7.58 6.08 -10.03
C VAL A 21 -7.57 7.45 -9.37
N GLY A 22 -6.45 7.82 -8.75
CA GLY A 22 -6.22 9.17 -8.24
C GLY A 22 -6.74 9.44 -6.83
N SER A 23 -7.09 8.41 -6.06
CA SER A 23 -7.37 8.56 -4.64
C SER A 23 -6.12 9.03 -3.90
N ARG A 24 -6.26 10.11 -3.14
CA ARG A 24 -5.28 10.53 -2.13
C ARG A 24 -5.74 9.91 -0.81
N ASP A 25 -4.80 9.32 -0.08
CA ASP A 25 -5.01 8.76 1.27
C ASP A 25 -5.81 7.44 1.37
N VAL A 26 -5.93 6.68 0.27
CA VAL A 26 -6.49 5.32 0.28
C VAL A 26 -5.37 4.30 0.11
N ILE A 27 -5.18 3.45 1.12
CA ILE A 27 -4.17 2.38 1.12
C ILE A 27 -4.82 1.00 1.26
N THR A 28 -4.03 -0.07 1.06
CA THR A 28 -4.46 -1.45 1.25
C THR A 28 -5.12 -1.65 2.63
N GLY A 29 -6.38 -2.12 2.65
CA GLY A 29 -7.17 -2.33 3.88
C GLY A 29 -8.05 -1.16 4.30
N THR A 30 -8.04 -0.04 3.59
CA THR A 30 -8.96 1.08 3.83
C THR A 30 -10.40 0.68 3.45
N THR A 31 -11.36 0.91 4.34
CA THR A 31 -12.79 0.76 4.02
C THR A 31 -13.33 2.08 3.48
N LEU A 32 -13.95 2.06 2.29
CA LEU A 32 -14.73 3.17 1.76
C LEU A 32 -16.20 2.91 2.04
N CYS A 33 -16.91 3.87 2.63
CA CYS A 33 -18.32 3.76 2.98
C CYS A 33 -19.05 5.09 2.82
N ASP A 34 -20.36 5.05 2.99
CA ASP A 34 -21.23 6.22 2.98
C ASP A 34 -20.95 7.12 4.19
N GLU A 35 -20.85 8.44 3.98
CA GLU A 35 -20.48 9.41 5.02
C GLU A 35 -21.52 9.51 6.15
N GLU A 36 -22.79 9.21 5.87
CA GLU A 36 -23.86 9.20 6.87
C GLU A 36 -23.97 7.86 7.62
N LYS A 37 -23.31 6.80 7.09
CA LYS A 37 -23.37 5.43 7.62
C LYS A 37 -21.97 4.81 7.69
N LEU A 38 -21.18 5.34 8.62
CA LEU A 38 -19.82 4.86 8.87
C LEU A 38 -19.82 3.38 9.25
N VAL A 39 -19.03 2.60 8.50
CA VAL A 39 -18.75 1.20 8.78
C VAL A 39 -17.27 0.94 8.54
N GLN A 40 -16.67 0.11 9.40
CA GLN A 40 -15.32 -0.40 9.22
C GLN A 40 -15.43 -1.89 8.94
N LEU A 41 -14.91 -2.33 7.78
CA LEU A 41 -14.81 -3.76 7.48
C LEU A 41 -13.65 -4.36 8.28
N GLU A 42 -13.60 -5.70 8.31
CA GLU A 42 -12.59 -6.44 9.04
C GLU A 42 -11.18 -5.99 8.66
N THR A 43 -10.37 -5.68 9.66
CA THR A 43 -9.00 -5.22 9.46
C THR A 43 -8.12 -6.43 9.17
N MET A 44 -7.28 -6.33 8.15
CA MET A 44 -6.31 -7.39 7.85
C MET A 44 -5.27 -7.50 8.98
N HIS A 45 -5.15 -8.70 9.56
CA HIS A 45 -4.09 -9.02 10.51
C HIS A 45 -2.90 -9.62 9.75
N PHE A 46 -1.79 -8.88 9.70
CA PHE A 46 -0.56 -9.36 9.06
C PHE A 46 0.39 -9.95 10.10
N PRO A 47 0.90 -11.17 9.89
CA PRO A 47 1.88 -11.75 10.79
C PRO A 47 3.21 -10.96 10.76
N GLU A 48 3.99 -11.10 11.82
CA GLU A 48 5.33 -10.52 11.90
C GLU A 48 6.26 -11.13 10.82
N PRO A 49 7.02 -10.31 10.07
CA PRO A 49 8.02 -10.83 9.14
C PRO A 49 9.07 -11.68 9.86
N VAL A 50 9.36 -12.86 9.30
CA VAL A 50 10.31 -13.83 9.88
C VAL A 50 11.73 -13.73 9.30
N VAL A 51 11.92 -12.92 8.25
CA VAL A 51 13.20 -12.69 7.58
C VAL A 51 13.42 -11.20 7.40
N SER A 52 14.64 -10.73 7.66
CA SER A 52 15.08 -9.36 7.44
C SER A 52 16.35 -9.33 6.60
N VAL A 53 16.49 -8.31 5.75
CA VAL A 53 17.68 -8.07 4.94
C VAL A 53 18.16 -6.64 5.17
N ALA A 54 19.46 -6.49 5.45
CA ALA A 54 20.09 -5.18 5.55
C ALA A 54 20.39 -4.63 4.14
N VAL A 55 20.09 -3.35 3.91
CA VAL A 55 20.33 -2.67 2.63
C VAL A 55 21.01 -1.35 2.90
N GLU A 56 22.17 -1.15 2.30
CA GLU A 56 22.97 0.06 2.46
C GLU A 56 23.03 0.86 1.15
N PRO A 57 22.84 2.19 1.20
CA PRO A 57 22.99 3.04 0.03
C PRO A 57 24.47 3.17 -0.36
N LYS A 58 24.79 2.95 -1.64
CA LYS A 58 26.17 3.08 -2.15
C LYS A 58 26.72 4.50 -2.05
N THR A 59 25.85 5.51 -2.11
CA THR A 59 26.23 6.92 -2.05
C THR A 59 25.29 7.69 -1.14
N LYS A 60 25.75 8.84 -0.62
CA LYS A 60 24.88 9.74 0.17
C LYS A 60 23.65 10.22 -0.60
N ALA A 61 23.77 10.41 -1.91
CA ALA A 61 22.62 10.80 -2.74
C ALA A 61 21.59 9.68 -2.87
N ASP A 62 22.01 8.42 -2.81
CA ASP A 62 21.13 7.25 -2.90
C ASP A 62 20.37 6.99 -1.59
N GLN A 63 20.85 7.49 -0.44
CA GLN A 63 20.18 7.34 0.85
C GLN A 63 18.76 7.91 0.82
N ALA A 64 18.60 9.14 0.32
CA ALA A 64 17.30 9.79 0.21
C ALA A 64 16.37 9.06 -0.78
N LYS A 65 16.93 8.58 -1.91
CA LYS A 65 16.17 7.83 -2.93
C LYS A 65 15.72 6.47 -2.41
N LEU A 66 16.57 5.77 -1.67
CA LEU A 66 16.27 4.49 -1.05
C LEU A 66 15.15 4.65 -0.04
N ALA A 67 15.27 5.61 0.89
CA ALA A 67 14.22 5.89 1.87
C ALA A 67 12.88 6.22 1.21
N ALA A 68 12.88 7.07 0.17
CA ALA A 68 11.66 7.42 -0.56
C ALA A 68 11.04 6.22 -1.29
N SER A 69 11.87 5.33 -1.85
CA SER A 69 11.38 4.13 -2.55
C SER A 69 10.80 3.12 -1.57
N LEU A 70 11.49 2.85 -0.46
CA LEU A 70 11.03 1.93 0.58
C LEU A 70 9.71 2.41 1.20
N ALA A 71 9.56 3.71 1.45
CA ALA A 71 8.31 4.27 1.96
C ALA A 71 7.12 4.02 1.02
N LYS A 72 7.33 4.07 -0.30
CA LYS A 72 6.28 3.74 -1.27
C LYS A 72 5.92 2.24 -1.24
N PHE A 73 6.91 1.37 -1.13
CA PHE A 73 6.66 -0.07 -1.00
C PHE A 73 5.84 -0.41 0.26
N ALA A 74 6.13 0.24 1.39
CA ALA A 74 5.37 0.02 2.63
C ALA A 74 3.90 0.46 2.54
N ILE A 75 3.56 1.38 1.63
CA ILE A 75 2.17 1.80 1.38
C ILE A 75 1.42 0.74 0.57
N GLU A 76 2.09 0.11 -0.39
CA GLU A 76 1.50 -0.91 -1.26
C GLU A 76 1.36 -2.26 -0.54
N ASP A 77 2.38 -2.65 0.23
CA ASP A 77 2.44 -3.92 0.96
C ASP A 77 2.51 -3.69 2.49
N PRO A 78 1.39 -3.85 3.23
CA PRO A 78 1.36 -3.69 4.68
C PRO A 78 2.11 -4.79 5.45
N THR A 79 2.56 -5.87 4.79
CA THR A 79 3.45 -6.86 5.40
C THR A 79 4.92 -6.40 5.42
N PHE A 80 5.25 -5.41 4.60
CA PHE A 80 6.61 -4.90 4.48
C PHE A 80 6.94 -3.95 5.64
N ARG A 81 7.98 -4.29 6.41
CA ARG A 81 8.44 -3.49 7.54
C ARG A 81 9.84 -2.92 7.29
N ILE A 82 10.01 -1.65 7.64
CA ILE A 82 11.27 -0.93 7.51
C ILE A 82 11.71 -0.49 8.90
N LYS A 83 12.97 -0.74 9.23
CA LYS A 83 13.63 -0.22 10.42
C LYS A 83 14.97 0.38 9.99
N THR A 84 15.34 1.51 10.58
CA THR A 84 16.71 2.03 10.52
C THR A 84 17.43 1.54 11.77
N ASP A 85 18.58 0.90 11.58
CA ASP A 85 19.49 0.61 12.69
C ASP A 85 20.34 1.85 12.96
N GLU A 86 20.46 2.26 14.22
CA GLU A 86 21.28 3.42 14.60
C GLU A 86 22.72 3.00 14.95
N GLU A 87 22.96 1.70 15.15
CA GLU A 87 24.30 1.15 15.45
C GLU A 87 25.12 0.86 14.19
N THR A 88 24.47 0.73 13.02
CA THR A 88 25.07 0.46 11.71
C THR A 88 24.37 1.23 10.60
#